data_AF-A0A285EGG4-F1
#
_entry.id   AF-A0A285EGG4-F1
#
_cell.length_a   1.000
_cell.length_b   1.000
_cell.length_c   1.000
_cell.angle_alpha   90.00
_cell.angle_beta   90.00
_cell.angle_gamma   90.00
#
_symmetry.space_group_name_H-M   'P 1'
#
loop_
_entity.id
_entity.type
_entity.pdbx_description
1 polymer ?
#
loop_
_entity_poly.entity_id
_entity_poly.type
_entity_poly.pdbx_seq_one_letter_code
_entity_poly.pdbx_strand_id
1 'polypeptide(L)'
;MIRVTRLNGERFALNPDLVERVEGHPDTVVFLVDGTKYVVTESVEEVLVEIREYRASILATAYEMDRGTYRSPVRAADDDGRAAVVPFPAREER
;
A
#
# COMPACT_ATOMS: atom_id res chain seq x y z
N MET A 1 -1.47 1.47 1.83
CA MET A 1 -0.05 1.86 1.63
C MET A 1 0.06 2.54 0.29
N ILE A 2 0.77 3.67 0.23
CA ILE A 2 1.13 4.36 -1.01
C ILE A 2 2.55 3.96 -1.40
N ARG A 3 2.89 4.03 -2.69
CA ARG A 3 4.26 3.76 -3.16
C ARG A 3 4.97 5.08 -3.38
N VAL A 4 6.17 5.19 -2.84
CA VAL A 4 7.03 6.37 -2.96
C VAL A 4 8.45 5.92 -3.26
N THR A 5 9.24 6.83 -3.82
CA THR A 5 10.57 6.53 -4.32
C THR A 5 11.58 7.40 -3.60
N ARG A 6 12.60 6.78 -3.01
CA ARG A 6 13.73 7.50 -2.41
C ARG A 6 14.58 8.13 -3.51
N LEU A 7 15.40 9.12 -3.15
CA LEU A 7 16.35 9.74 -4.08
C LEU A 7 17.37 8.76 -4.70
N ASN A 8 17.61 7.61 -4.06
CA ASN A 8 18.47 6.54 -4.58
C ASN A 8 17.76 5.63 -5.62
N GLY A 9 16.49 5.91 -5.97
CA GLY A 9 15.67 5.12 -6.88
C GLY A 9 14.98 3.90 -6.26
N GLU A 10 15.23 3.62 -4.98
CA GLU A 10 14.57 2.53 -4.27
C GLU A 10 13.10 2.89 -3.98
N ARG A 11 12.19 2.02 -4.41
CA ARG A 11 10.76 2.16 -4.15
C ARG A 11 10.40 1.46 -2.86
N PHE A 12 9.58 2.12 -2.05
CA PHE A 12 9.06 1.52 -0.83
C PHE A 12 7.58 1.86 -0.62
N ALA A 13 6.91 1.05 0.20
CA ALA A 13 5.53 1.26 0.57
C ALA A 13 5.47 2.06 1.87
N LEU A 14 4.74 3.18 1.86
CA LEU A 14 4.55 4.05 3.00
C LEU A 14 3.10 3.98 3.51
N ASN A 15 2.93 4.02 4.83
CA ASN A 15 1.61 4.17 5.42
C ASN A 15 1.20 5.66 5.40
N PRO A 16 0.21 6.06 4.60
CA PRO A 16 -0.21 7.45 4.51
C PRO A 16 -0.93 7.96 5.77
N ASP A 17 -1.41 7.08 6.65
CA ASP A 17 -2.05 7.47 7.91
C ASP A 17 -1.04 7.89 8.99
N LEU A 18 0.24 7.57 8.80
CA LEU A 18 1.32 7.99 9.70
C LEU A 18 2.04 9.25 9.22
N VAL A 19 1.65 9.79 8.07
CA VAL A 19 2.23 11.03 7.54
C VAL A 19 1.68 12.20 8.36
N GLU A 20 2.58 12.89 9.04
CA GLU A 20 2.26 14.08 9.82
C GLU A 20 2.20 15.32 8.91
N ARG A 21 3.23 15.49 8.08
CA ARG A 21 3.33 16.61 7.12
C ARG A 21 4.25 16.26 5.95
N VAL A 22 4.09 16.99 4.86
CA VAL A 22 4.93 16.90 3.67
C VAL A 22 5.41 18.31 3.33
N GLU A 23 6.72 18.49 3.18
CA GLU A 23 7.32 19.78 2.84
C GLU A 23 8.17 19.60 1.57
N GLY A 24 8.13 20.57 0.67
CA GLY A 24 9.11 20.69 -0.40
C GLY A 24 10.11 21.79 -0.05
N HIS A 25 11.41 21.59 -0.32
CA HIS A 25 12.43 22.58 -0.76
C HIS A 25 13.87 22.16 -0.35
N PRO A 26 14.82 21.90 -1.28
CA PRO A 26 14.69 21.67 -2.73
C PRO A 26 14.09 20.30 -3.07
N ASP A 27 14.17 19.34 -2.16
CA ASP A 27 13.59 18.00 -2.27
C ASP A 27 12.29 17.91 -1.44
N THR A 28 11.46 16.90 -1.71
CA THR A 28 10.27 16.60 -0.91
C THR A 28 10.63 15.74 0.29
N VAL A 29 10.24 16.18 1.48
CA VAL A 29 10.44 15.47 2.74
C VAL A 29 9.09 15.12 3.35
N VAL A 30 8.88 13.83 3.57
CA VAL A 30 7.72 13.29 4.28
C VAL A 30 8.10 13.06 5.74
N PHE A 31 7.38 13.70 6.65
CA PHE A 31 7.55 13.56 8.08
C PHE A 31 6.49 12.61 8.63
N LEU A 32 6.92 11.61 9.39
CA LEU A 32 6.03 10.71 10.09
C LEU A 32 5.81 11.16 11.54
N VAL A 33 4.69 10.73 12.11
CA VAL A 33 4.30 11.02 13.50
C VAL A 33 5.28 10.51 14.55
N ASP A 34 6.14 9.55 14.20
CA ASP A 34 7.20 9.02 15.09
C ASP A 34 8.52 9.83 15.00
N GLY A 35 8.55 10.89 14.19
CA GLY A 35 9.73 11.70 13.91
C GLY A 35 10.62 11.19 12.78
N THR A 36 10.31 10.02 12.19
CA THR A 36 11.01 9.50 11.00
C THR A 36 10.79 10.41 9.80
N LYS A 37 11.82 10.58 8.97
CA LYS A 37 11.77 11.43 7.78
C LYS A 37 12.21 10.63 6.56
N TYR A 38 11.46 10.80 5.47
CA TYR A 38 11.82 10.25 4.16
C TYR A 38 11.97 11.36 3.16
N VAL A 39 13.11 11.38 2.48
CA VAL A 39 13.32 12.24 1.31
C VAL A 39 12.92 11.43 0.07
N VAL A 40 11.97 11.96 -0.68
CA VAL A 40 11.33 11.28 -1.80
C VAL A 40 11.48 12.09 -3.09
N THR A 41 11.39 11.42 -4.24
CA THR A 41 11.47 12.07 -5.55
C THR A 41 10.14 12.68 -5.98
N GLU A 42 9.03 12.17 -5.45
CA GLU A 42 7.70 12.69 -5.69
C GLU A 42 7.55 14.11 -5.12
N SER A 43 6.88 14.99 -5.84
CA SER A 43 6.46 16.30 -5.37
C SER A 43 5.43 16.21 -4.24
N VAL A 44 5.23 17.34 -3.53
CA VAL A 44 4.20 17.44 -2.49
C VAL A 44 2.82 17.08 -3.06
N GLU A 45 2.51 17.59 -4.25
CA GLU A 45 1.25 17.35 -4.95
C GLU A 45 1.05 15.87 -5.31
N GLU A 46 2.09 15.21 -5.83
CA GLU A 46 2.04 13.79 -6.16
C GLU A 46 1.79 12.93 -4.91
N VAL A 47 2.47 13.23 -3.80
CA VAL A 47 2.24 12.53 -2.52
C VAL A 47 0.79 12.73 -2.05
N LEU A 48 0.25 13.94 -2.15
CA LEU A 48 -1.14 14.23 -1.76
C LEU A 48 -2.15 13.48 -2.63
N VAL A 49 -1.91 13.39 -3.94
CA VAL A 49 -2.75 12.62 -4.87
C VAL A 49 -2.70 11.13 -4.51
N GLU A 50 -1.53 10.55 -4.29
CA GLU A 50 -1.39 9.14 -3.89
C GLU A 50 -2.15 8.84 -2.59
N ILE A 51 -2.07 9.73 -1.60
CA ILE A 51 -2.82 9.59 -0.34
C ILE A 51 -4.33 9.62 -0.59
N ARG A 52 -4.80 10.56 -1.43
CA ARG A 52 -6.21 10.70 -1.76
C ARG A 52 -6.74 9.48 -2.51
N GLU A 53 -6.04 9.03 -3.54
CA GLU A 53 -6.39 7.86 -4.33
C GLU A 53 -6.40 6.60 -3.48
N TYR A 54 -5.44 6.45 -2.56
CA TYR A 54 -5.44 5.36 -1.61
C TYR A 54 -6.72 5.34 -0.75
N ARG A 55 -7.08 6.47 -0.12
CA ARG A 55 -8.28 6.57 0.71
C ARG A 55 -9.56 6.33 -0.12
N ALA A 56 -9.63 6.88 -1.33
CA ALA A 56 -10.75 6.67 -2.25
C ALA A 56 -10.88 5.19 -2.66
N SER A 57 -9.75 4.53 -2.94
CA SER A 57 -9.73 3.11 -3.33
C SER A 57 -10.29 2.19 -2.24
N ILE A 58 -9.99 2.48 -0.96
CA ILE A 58 -10.55 1.71 0.17
C ILE A 58 -12.07 1.79 0.16
N LEU A 59 -12.63 3.00 0.04
CA LEU A 59 -14.08 3.20 0.01
C LEU A 59 -14.70 2.53 -1.22
N ALA A 60 -14.11 2.71 -2.40
CA ALA A 60 -14.59 2.10 -3.64
C ALA A 60 -14.64 0.56 -3.52
N THR A 61 -13.54 -0.05 -3.05
CA THR A 61 -13.47 -1.50 -2.82
C THR A 61 -14.50 -1.95 -1.78
N ALA A 62 -14.68 -1.22 -0.69
CA ALA A 62 -15.70 -1.55 0.31
C ALA A 62 -17.12 -1.50 -0.27
N TYR A 63 -17.44 -0.49 -1.09
CA TYR A 63 -18.73 -0.40 -1.79
C TYR A 63 -18.94 -1.56 -2.78
N GLU A 64 -17.90 -1.98 -3.50
CA GLU A 64 -17.98 -3.14 -4.39
C GLU A 64 -18.19 -4.46 -3.62
N MET A 65 -17.58 -4.58 -2.44
CA MET A 65 -17.76 -5.75 -1.57
C MET A 65 -19.20 -5.85 -1.06
N ASP A 66 -19.77 -4.73 -0.59
CA ASP A 66 -21.16 -4.66 -0.11
C ASP A 66 -22.17 -5.06 -1.21
N ARG A 67 -21.91 -4.67 -2.47
CA ARG A 67 -22.75 -5.01 -3.62
C ARG A 67 -22.47 -6.40 -4.23
N GLY A 68 -21.49 -7.14 -3.71
CA GLY A 68 -21.08 -8.43 -4.27
C GLY A 68 -20.41 -8.34 -5.65
N THR A 69 -20.01 -7.14 -6.08
CA THR A 69 -19.36 -6.90 -7.38
C THR A 69 -17.84 -6.96 -7.30
N TYR A 70 -17.26 -6.94 -6.09
CA TYR A 70 -15.82 -7.02 -5.90
C TYR A 70 -15.22 -8.27 -6.55
N ARG A 71 -14.11 -8.08 -7.25
CA ARG A 71 -13.27 -9.14 -7.80
C ARG A 71 -11.85 -8.89 -7.34
N SER A 72 -11.29 -9.85 -6.58
CA SER A 72 -9.88 -9.74 -6.19
C SER A 72 -9.01 -9.88 -7.43
N PRO A 73 -8.16 -8.89 -7.76
CA PRO A 73 -7.28 -8.97 -8.91
C PRO A 73 -6.23 -10.08 -8.77
N VAL A 74 -5.91 -10.50 -7.54
CA VAL A 74 -4.97 -11.61 -7.27
C VAL A 74 -5.60 -12.96 -7.58
N ARG A 75 -6.89 -13.18 -7.24
CA ARG A 75 -7.59 -14.44 -7.56
C ARG A 75 -7.84 -14.65 -9.04
N ALA A 76 -7.95 -13.58 -9.83
CA ALA A 76 -8.14 -13.71 -11.28
C ALA A 76 -6.90 -14.27 -12.00
N ALA A 77 -5.70 -14.13 -11.42
CA ALA A 77 -4.46 -14.71 -11.94
C ALA A 77 -4.23 -16.16 -11.47
N ASP A 78 -4.87 -16.58 -10.37
CA ASP A 78 -4.74 -17.92 -9.77
C ASP A 78 -5.76 -18.94 -10.31
N ASP A 79 -6.64 -18.56 -11.25
CA ASP A 79 -7.63 -19.46 -11.87
C ASP A 79 -6.99 -20.51 -12.81
N ASP A 80 -5.66 -20.52 -12.91
CA ASP A 80 -4.85 -21.60 -13.53
C ASP A 80 -4.77 -22.88 -12.64
N GLY A 81 -5.70 -23.03 -11.68
CA GLY A 81 -5.99 -24.30 -11.00
C GLY A 81 -4.96 -24.78 -9.97
N ARG A 82 -4.06 -23.92 -9.46
CA ARG A 82 -2.95 -24.33 -8.57
C ARG A 82 -2.91 -23.69 -7.19
N ALA A 83 -3.98 -23.05 -6.72
CA ALA A 83 -4.06 -22.64 -5.32
C ALA A 83 -4.35 -23.85 -4.40
N ALA A 84 -3.37 -24.74 -4.24
CA ALA A 84 -3.44 -25.82 -3.27
C ALA A 84 -3.13 -25.26 -1.87
N VAL A 85 -4.16 -25.20 -1.03
CA VAL A 85 -3.96 -25.09 0.42
C VAL A 85 -3.25 -26.37 0.85
N VAL A 86 -1.95 -26.27 1.17
CA VAL A 86 -1.21 -27.41 1.72
C VAL A 86 -1.75 -27.73 3.12
N PRO A 87 -2.16 -28.99 3.39
CA PRO A 87 -2.59 -29.37 4.73
C PRO A 87 -1.42 -29.21 5.71
N PHE A 88 -1.72 -28.64 6.87
CA PHE A 88 -0.76 -28.45 7.96
C PHE A 88 -0.30 -29.84 8.46
N PRO A 89 1.00 -30.12 8.54
CA PRO A 89 1.47 -31.45 8.96
C PRO A 89 1.02 -31.70 10.41
N ALA A 90 0.30 -32.81 10.63
CA ALA A 90 -0.09 -33.24 11.96
C ALA A 90 1.18 -33.56 12.76
N ARG A 91 1.34 -32.89 13.90
CA ARG A 91 2.46 -33.11 14.81
C ARG A 91 2.27 -34.49 15.43
N GLU A 92 3.14 -35.45 15.12
CA GLU A 92 3.21 -36.71 15.86
C GLU A 92 3.65 -36.40 17.30
N GLU A 93 2.70 -36.50 18.23
CA GLU A 93 2.98 -36.49 19.68
C GLU A 93 3.70 -37.78 20.04
N ARG A 94 4.84 -37.66 20.70
CA ARG A 94 5.66 -38.77 21.22
C ARG A 94 5.68 -38.71 22.74
#